data_AF-A0A061NPG9-F1
#
_entry.id   AF-A0A061NPG9-F1
#
_cell.length_a   1.000
_cell.length_b   1.000
_cell.length_c   1.000
_cell.angle_alpha   90.00
_cell.angle_beta   90.00
_cell.angle_gamma   90.00
#
_symmetry.space_group_name_H-M   'P 1'
#
loop_
_entity.id
_entity.type
_entity.pdbx_description
1 polymer ?
#
loop_
_entity_poly.entity_id
_entity_poly.type
_entity_poly.pdbx_seq_one_letter_code
_entity_poly.pdbx_strand_id
1 'polypeptide(L)'
;MDVTQAGGSLGIPGLYVTEDPGGVDDDAKTGSLKVRFGLGWAKAHSFTTGQTPAMQYNRSLMKSILSGKANIAKAVNAELISLDEAPKGYAHFDEGAAKKFVIDSRW
;
A
#
# COMPACT_ATOMS: atom_id res chain seq x y z
N MET A 1 -5.18 -14.79 7.05
CA MET A 1 -5.65 -14.74 8.46
C MET A 1 -4.95 -15.76 9.34
N ASP A 2 -4.14 -16.64 8.76
CA ASP A 2 -3.48 -17.73 9.46
C ASP A 2 -2.55 -17.22 10.58
N VAL A 3 -1.81 -16.13 10.33
CA VAL A 3 -0.79 -15.60 11.26
C VAL A 3 -1.33 -14.64 12.35
N THR A 4 -2.43 -13.92 12.10
CA THR A 4 -2.97 -12.95 13.06
C THR A 4 -3.57 -13.68 14.26
N GLN A 5 -3.26 -13.34 15.51
CA GLN A 5 -3.81 -14.05 16.68
C GLN A 5 -5.33 -13.84 16.86
N ALA A 6 -6.02 -14.76 17.55
CA ALA A 6 -7.44 -14.62 17.85
C ALA A 6 -7.75 -13.28 18.56
N GLY A 7 -8.83 -12.61 18.15
CA GLY A 7 -9.19 -11.25 18.56
C GLY A 7 -8.41 -10.13 17.87
N GLY A 8 -7.43 -10.45 17.01
CA GLY A 8 -6.62 -9.45 16.30
C GLY A 8 -7.33 -8.76 15.13
N SER A 9 -6.73 -7.67 14.67
CA SER A 9 -7.24 -6.84 13.55
C SER A 9 -6.37 -6.95 12.30
N LEU A 10 -7.01 -6.81 11.14
CA LEU A 10 -6.37 -6.71 9.84
C LEU A 10 -6.64 -5.33 9.24
N GLY A 11 -5.62 -4.47 9.19
CA GLY A 11 -5.65 -3.22 8.42
C GLY A 11 -5.22 -3.49 6.98
N ILE A 12 -6.08 -3.15 6.01
CA ILE A 12 -5.91 -3.50 4.61
C ILE A 12 -5.79 -2.20 3.79
N PRO A 13 -4.59 -1.59 3.70
CA PRO A 13 -4.35 -0.42 2.87
C PRO A 13 -4.14 -0.76 1.38
N GLY A 14 -3.95 -2.05 1.06
CA GLY A 14 -3.81 -2.51 -0.32
C GLY A 14 -5.09 -2.26 -1.13
N LEU A 15 -4.91 -1.92 -2.41
CA LEU A 15 -6.01 -1.68 -3.32
C LEU A 15 -6.68 -3.00 -3.72
N TYR A 16 -8.00 -3.04 -3.58
CA TYR A 16 -8.88 -4.06 -4.17
C TYR A 16 -9.93 -3.32 -4.99
N VAL A 17 -10.04 -3.67 -6.27
CA VAL A 17 -10.85 -2.96 -7.25
C VAL A 17 -12.20 -3.65 -7.47
N THR A 18 -13.20 -2.89 -7.92
CA THR A 18 -14.52 -3.42 -8.29
C THR A 18 -14.51 -4.11 -9.64
N GLU A 19 -13.57 -3.75 -10.51
CA GLU A 19 -13.37 -4.35 -11.82
C GLU A 19 -11.87 -4.48 -12.10
N ASP A 20 -11.45 -5.66 -12.52
CA ASP A 20 -10.08 -5.95 -12.97
C ASP A 20 -10.13 -6.72 -14.28
N PRO A 21 -10.01 -6.06 -15.45
CA PRO A 21 -9.99 -6.75 -16.74
C PRO A 21 -8.90 -7.82 -16.87
N GLY A 22 -7.81 -7.68 -16.11
CA GLY A 22 -6.70 -8.64 -16.03
C GLY A 22 -6.88 -9.71 -14.95
N GLY A 23 -8.04 -9.78 -14.31
CA GLY A 23 -8.35 -10.71 -13.23
C GLY A 23 -8.08 -12.16 -13.62
N VAL A 24 -7.49 -12.91 -12.68
CA VAL A 24 -7.02 -14.29 -12.90
C VAL A 24 -8.14 -15.31 -13.16
N ASP A 25 -9.38 -14.99 -12.75
CA ASP A 25 -10.60 -15.75 -13.02
C ASP A 25 -11.80 -14.78 -13.16
N ASP A 26 -12.97 -15.30 -13.55
CA ASP A 26 -14.15 -14.48 -13.80
C ASP A 26 -14.70 -13.79 -12.54
N ASP A 27 -14.52 -14.41 -11.36
CA ASP A 27 -14.86 -13.79 -10.08
C ASP A 27 -13.96 -12.56 -9.83
N ALA A 28 -12.65 -12.71 -9.99
CA ALA A 28 -11.67 -11.65 -9.76
C ALA A 28 -11.87 -10.46 -10.70
N LYS A 29 -12.35 -10.69 -11.93
CA LYS A 29 -12.68 -9.62 -12.88
C LYS A 29 -13.76 -8.66 -12.37
N THR A 30 -14.60 -9.12 -11.45
CA THR A 30 -15.67 -8.32 -10.81
C THR A 30 -15.33 -7.97 -9.36
N GLY A 31 -14.05 -8.02 -8.98
CA GLY A 31 -13.58 -7.73 -7.63
C GLY A 31 -13.93 -8.80 -6.59
N SER A 32 -14.48 -9.94 -7.01
CA SER A 32 -14.84 -11.03 -6.10
C SER A 32 -13.64 -11.93 -5.83
N LEU A 33 -13.35 -12.19 -4.55
CA LEU A 33 -12.16 -12.94 -4.14
C LEU A 33 -12.53 -14.19 -3.34
N LYS A 34 -11.84 -15.29 -3.63
CA LYS A 34 -11.92 -16.53 -2.87
C LYS A 34 -11.09 -16.41 -1.59
N VAL A 35 -11.72 -15.90 -0.52
CA VAL A 35 -11.10 -15.73 0.79
C VAL A 35 -11.63 -16.77 1.77
N ARG A 36 -10.75 -17.34 2.61
CA ARG A 36 -11.14 -18.26 3.71
C ARG A 36 -11.79 -17.52 4.89
N PHE A 37 -12.84 -16.75 4.65
CA PHE A 37 -13.47 -15.85 5.62
C PHE A 37 -13.83 -16.54 6.95
N GLY A 38 -14.29 -17.80 6.90
CA GLY A 38 -14.61 -18.60 8.08
C GLY A 38 -13.45 -18.77 9.08
N LEU A 39 -12.19 -18.78 8.61
CA LEU A 39 -11.02 -18.83 9.48
C LEU A 39 -10.88 -17.53 10.31
N GLY A 40 -11.15 -16.38 9.68
CA GLY A 40 -11.13 -15.10 10.39
C GLY A 40 -12.28 -14.96 11.36
N TRP A 41 -13.45 -15.43 10.95
CA TRP A 41 -14.63 -15.49 11.80
C TRP A 41 -14.35 -16.32 13.06
N ALA A 42 -13.80 -17.53 12.91
CA ALA A 42 -13.47 -18.40 14.04
C ALA A 42 -12.44 -17.80 15.01
N LYS A 43 -11.61 -16.87 14.51
CA LYS A 43 -10.60 -16.15 15.28
C LYS A 43 -11.09 -14.77 15.74
N ALA A 44 -12.37 -14.44 15.57
CA ALA A 44 -12.94 -13.15 15.93
C ALA A 44 -12.15 -11.95 15.37
N HIS A 45 -11.72 -12.03 14.10
CA HIS A 45 -10.97 -10.94 13.47
C HIS A 45 -11.84 -9.76 13.08
N SER A 46 -11.26 -8.56 13.15
CA SER A 46 -11.79 -7.33 12.56
C SER A 46 -11.01 -6.94 11.31
N PHE A 47 -11.69 -6.31 10.35
CA PHE A 47 -11.12 -5.90 9.08
C PHE A 47 -11.40 -4.41 8.84
N THR A 48 -10.36 -3.65 8.50
CA THR A 48 -10.48 -2.24 8.13
C THR A 48 -9.93 -2.06 6.72
N THR A 49 -10.72 -1.44 5.84
CA THR A 49 -10.42 -1.27 4.41
C THR A 49 -10.62 0.18 3.96
N GLY A 50 -10.30 0.45 2.70
CA GLY A 50 -10.65 1.70 2.03
C GLY A 50 -9.49 2.65 1.85
N GLN A 51 -9.76 3.76 1.15
CA GLN A 51 -8.77 4.80 0.90
C GLN A 51 -8.35 5.46 2.21
N THR A 52 -7.05 5.71 2.36
CA THR A 52 -6.51 6.32 3.58
C THR A 52 -7.00 7.77 3.71
N PRO A 53 -7.64 8.15 4.83
CA PRO A 53 -8.01 9.54 5.08
C PRO A 53 -6.77 10.36 5.48
N ALA A 54 -5.91 10.68 4.51
CA ALA A 54 -4.58 11.25 4.74
C ALA A 54 -4.58 12.52 5.62
N MET A 55 -5.62 13.34 5.50
CA MET A 55 -5.79 14.57 6.29
C MET A 55 -5.93 14.31 7.80
N GLN A 56 -6.40 13.13 8.20
CA GLN A 56 -6.52 12.77 9.61
C GLN A 56 -5.14 12.60 10.27
N TYR A 57 -4.10 12.24 9.50
CA TYR A 57 -2.81 11.82 10.04
C TYR A 57 -1.63 12.72 9.65
N ASN A 58 -1.72 13.44 8.52
CA ASN A 58 -0.59 14.14 7.92
C ASN A 58 0.12 15.11 8.87
N ARG A 59 -0.60 15.88 9.70
CA ARG A 59 -0.03 16.87 10.62
C ARG A 59 0.83 16.24 11.70
N SER A 60 0.36 15.15 12.30
CA SER A 60 1.10 14.44 13.35
C SER A 60 2.30 13.71 12.77
N LEU A 61 2.16 13.10 11.59
CA LEU A 61 3.26 12.44 10.88
C LEU A 61 4.35 13.45 10.47
N MET A 62 3.96 14.61 9.92
CA MET A 62 4.89 15.71 9.62
C MET A 62 5.68 16.13 10.86
N LYS A 63 5.01 16.30 12.01
CA LYS A 63 5.69 16.64 13.27
C LYS A 63 6.67 15.54 13.71
N SER A 64 6.35 14.26 13.52
CA SER A 64 7.28 13.16 13.79
C SER A 64 8.52 13.21 12.90
N ILE A 65 8.37 13.58 11.62
CA ILE A 65 9.51 13.78 10.71
C ILE A 65 10.36 14.96 11.17
N LEU A 66 9.76 16.13 11.40
CA LEU A 66 10.48 17.35 11.79
C LEU A 66 11.17 17.24 13.16
N SER A 67 10.64 16.40 14.05
CA SER A 67 11.26 16.12 15.36
C SER A 67 12.29 14.98 15.32
N GLY A 68 12.63 14.47 14.13
CA GLY A 68 13.63 13.40 13.96
C GLY A 68 13.17 12.02 14.41
N LYS A 69 11.89 11.83 14.74
CA LYS A 69 11.33 10.54 15.18
C LYS A 69 11.04 9.58 14.02
N ALA A 70 11.00 10.08 12.78
CA ALA A 70 10.72 9.28 11.60
C ALA A 70 11.62 9.66 10.43
N ASN A 71 12.41 8.70 9.94
CA ASN A 71 13.30 8.86 8.78
C ASN A 71 12.72 8.15 7.54
N ILE A 72 11.55 8.61 7.08
CA ILE A 72 10.74 7.86 6.11
C ILE A 72 11.43 7.68 4.76
N ALA A 73 12.13 8.70 4.24
CA ALA A 73 12.83 8.62 2.96
C ALA A 73 13.89 7.50 2.94
N LYS A 74 14.58 7.29 4.06
CA LYS A 74 15.53 6.17 4.22
C LYS A 74 14.78 4.84 4.30
N ALA A 75 13.69 4.77 5.07
CA ALA A 75 12.93 3.53 5.27
C ALA A 75 12.33 2.99 3.96
N VAL A 76 11.93 3.87 3.03
CA VAL A 76 11.38 3.48 1.72
C VAL A 76 12.41 3.51 0.60
N ASN A 77 13.69 3.75 0.92
CA ASN A 77 14.78 3.88 -0.05
C ASN A 77 14.43 4.87 -1.19
N ALA A 78 14.16 6.12 -0.84
CA ALA A 78 13.75 7.15 -1.78
C ALA A 78 14.89 7.52 -2.74
N GLU A 79 14.58 7.62 -4.04
CA GLU A 79 15.50 8.05 -5.09
C GLU A 79 14.88 9.22 -5.85
N LEU A 80 15.65 10.30 -5.99
CA LEU A 80 15.27 11.44 -6.81
C LEU A 80 15.58 11.14 -8.28
N ILE A 81 14.64 11.43 -9.16
CA ILE A 81 14.78 11.31 -10.62
C ILE A 81 14.25 12.59 -11.29
N SER A 82 14.73 12.89 -12.49
CA SER A 82 14.15 13.95 -13.31
C SER A 82 12.79 13.55 -13.91
N LEU A 83 12.09 14.50 -14.52
CA LEU A 83 10.86 14.20 -15.24
C LEU A 83 11.10 13.28 -16.45
N ASP A 84 12.21 13.46 -17.18
CA ASP A 84 12.57 12.65 -18.35
C ASP A 84 12.90 11.20 -17.98
N GLU A 85 13.37 10.97 -16.75
CA GLU A 85 13.67 9.64 -16.23
C GLU A 85 12.43 8.88 -15.74
N ALA A 86 11.27 9.55 -15.63
CA ALA A 86 10.05 8.94 -15.09
C ALA A 86 9.66 7.63 -15.80
N PRO A 87 9.65 7.51 -17.15
CA PRO A 87 9.30 6.25 -17.82
C PRO A 87 10.22 5.08 -17.42
N LYS A 88 11.53 5.35 -17.27
CA LYS A 88 12.50 4.35 -16.81
C LYS A 88 12.28 4.00 -15.35
N GLY A 89 11.94 4.98 -14.51
CA GLY A 89 11.54 4.76 -13.12
C GLY A 89 10.33 3.84 -12.99
N TYR A 90 9.30 4.02 -13.83
CA TYR A 90 8.14 3.13 -13.90
C TYR A 90 8.55 1.70 -14.28
N ALA A 91 9.36 1.51 -15.33
CA ALA A 91 9.82 0.18 -15.77
C ALA A 91 10.61 -0.54 -14.66
N HIS A 92 11.56 0.13 -14.02
CA HIS A 92 12.32 -0.45 -12.92
C HIS A 92 11.42 -0.81 -11.71
N PHE A 93 10.41 0.01 -11.40
CA PHE A 93 9.49 -0.26 -10.30
C PHE A 93 8.62 -1.50 -10.59
N ASP A 94 8.17 -1.65 -11.84
CA ASP A 94 7.43 -2.84 -12.31
C ASP A 94 8.28 -4.13 -12.21
N GLU A 95 9.58 -4.03 -12.52
CA GLU A 95 10.55 -5.13 -12.36
C GLU A 95 10.88 -5.45 -10.88
N GLY A 96 10.31 -4.72 -9.92
CA GLY A 96 10.47 -4.97 -8.48
C GLY A 96 11.65 -4.27 -7.82
N ALA A 97 12.14 -3.17 -8.40
CA ALA A 97 13.17 -2.36 -7.76
C ALA A 97 12.75 -1.93 -6.34
N ALA A 98 13.59 -2.21 -5.35
CA ALA A 98 13.35 -1.86 -3.94
C ALA A 98 13.62 -0.37 -3.66
N LYS A 99 12.96 0.53 -4.40
CA LYS A 99 13.13 1.98 -4.34
C LYS A 99 11.79 2.70 -4.38
N LYS A 100 11.74 3.90 -3.78
CA LYS A 100 10.64 4.85 -3.96
C LYS A 100 11.12 6.02 -4.83
N PHE A 101 10.77 6.00 -6.11
CA PHE A 101 11.06 7.11 -7.01
C PHE A 101 10.26 8.37 -6.62
N VAL A 102 10.95 9.50 -6.56
CA VAL A 102 10.41 10.84 -6.30
C VAL A 102 10.87 11.73 -7.45
N ILE A 103 9.93 12.25 -8.23
CA ILE A 103 10.23 13.10 -9.37
C ILE A 103 10.42 14.54 -8.87
N ASP A 104 11.58 15.14 -9.14
CA ASP A 104 11.76 16.59 -9.04
C ASP A 104 11.57 17.21 -10.43
N SER A 105 10.48 17.95 -10.61
CA SER A 105 10.09 18.51 -11.91
C SER A 105 10.79 19.84 -12.25
N ARG A 106 11.67 20.34 -11.37
CA ARG A 106 12.41 21.59 -11.61
C ARG A 106 13.68 21.38 -12.43
N TRP A 107 14.04 20.14 -12.72
CA TRP A 107 15.29 19.70 -13.36
C TRP A 107 14.97 18.73 -14.49
#